data_AF-A0A8I1EJD9-F1
#
_entry.id   AF-A0A8I1EJD9-F1
#
_cell.length_a   1.000
_cell.length_b   1.000
_cell.length_c   1.000
_cell.angle_alpha   90.00
_cell.angle_beta   90.00
_cell.angle_gamma   90.00
#
_symmetry.space_group_name_H-M   'P 1'
#
loop_
_entity.id
_entity.type
_entity.pdbx_description
1 polymer ?
#
loop_
_entity_poly.entity_id
_entity_poly.type
_entity_poly.pdbx_seq_one_letter_code
_entity_poly.pdbx_strand_id
1 'polypeptide(L)'
;MTTPTAAITLTQIAALADLGPDYFSRHAADLPPTHAVPTGARGRPQKAFDADDLAALIVERTGHLSEAIVRLRLALAMSSAPHRIVTTPDNRHVMVRDHEELADLPDDVRSALLEQIHADRDTASQRRARRTTPAQEQQP
;
A
#
# COMPACT_ATOMS: atom_id res chain seq x y z
N MET A 1 33.65 11.29 -13.96
CA MET A 1 32.83 12.23 -13.19
C MET A 1 31.49 11.53 -12.93
N THR A 2 31.21 11.15 -11.69
CA THR A 2 29.95 10.49 -11.31
C THR A 2 28.93 11.58 -11.01
N THR A 3 27.99 11.76 -11.93
CA THR A 3 26.80 12.59 -11.71
C THR A 3 26.11 12.11 -10.43
N PRO A 4 25.73 12.98 -9.48
CA PRO A 4 24.97 12.55 -8.32
C PRO A 4 23.59 12.10 -8.81
N THR A 5 23.38 10.80 -8.94
CA THR A 5 22.08 10.27 -9.32
C THR A 5 21.11 10.46 -8.16
N ALA A 6 19.96 11.07 -8.45
CA ALA A 6 18.94 11.27 -7.44
C ALA A 6 18.42 9.90 -6.98
N ALA A 7 18.40 9.66 -5.67
CA ALA A 7 17.87 8.43 -5.09
C ALA A 7 16.44 8.67 -4.58
N ILE A 8 15.51 7.79 -4.96
CA ILE A 8 14.11 7.83 -4.51
C ILE A 8 13.89 6.67 -3.55
N THR A 9 13.62 6.99 -2.28
CA THR A 9 13.36 5.96 -1.26
C THR A 9 12.06 5.23 -1.51
N LEU A 10 11.95 3.98 -1.02
CA LEU A 10 10.74 3.18 -1.14
C LEU A 10 9.51 3.89 -0.53
N THR A 11 9.71 4.62 0.56
CA THR A 11 8.64 5.40 1.20
C THR A 11 8.16 6.56 0.31
N GLN A 12 9.08 7.25 -0.38
CA GLN A 12 8.72 8.35 -1.27
C GLN A 12 7.96 7.86 -2.50
N ILE A 13 8.41 6.78 -3.14
CA ILE A 13 7.69 6.24 -4.30
C ILE A 13 6.35 5.63 -3.92
N ALA A 14 6.24 5.00 -2.75
CA ALA A 14 4.98 4.52 -2.20
C ALA A 14 3.97 5.66 -2.04
N ALA A 15 4.41 6.80 -1.48
CA ALA A 15 3.58 7.98 -1.36
C ALA A 15 3.18 8.59 -2.72
N LEU A 16 4.11 8.63 -3.69
CA LEU A 16 3.82 9.17 -5.03
C LEU A 16 2.86 8.28 -5.83
N ALA A 17 2.96 6.97 -5.68
CA ALA A 17 2.12 6.02 -6.39
C ALA A 17 0.76 5.75 -5.68
N ASP A 18 0.56 6.31 -4.49
CA ASP A 18 -0.54 5.96 -3.58
C ASP A 18 -0.65 4.44 -3.34
N LEU A 19 0.52 3.79 -3.22
CA LEU A 19 0.64 2.34 -2.99
C LEU A 19 1.33 2.06 -1.67
N GLY A 20 0.90 0.99 -0.98
CA GLY A 20 1.56 0.55 0.24
C GLY A 20 3.00 0.01 -0.01
N PRO A 21 3.93 0.13 0.95
CA PRO A 21 5.29 -0.41 0.83
C PRO A 21 5.36 -1.92 0.48
N ASP A 22 4.36 -2.68 0.93
CA ASP A 22 4.24 -4.12 0.67
C ASP A 22 3.99 -4.45 -0.80
N TYR A 23 3.46 -3.51 -1.58
CA TYR A 23 3.30 -3.66 -3.02
C TYR A 23 4.66 -3.86 -3.70
N PHE A 24 5.62 -2.98 -3.40
CA PHE A 24 6.98 -3.04 -3.98
C PHE A 24 7.75 -4.27 -3.54
N SER A 25 7.48 -4.79 -2.34
CA SER A 25 8.10 -6.04 -1.88
C SER A 25 7.55 -7.26 -2.62
N ARG A 26 6.25 -7.29 -2.94
CA ARG A 26 5.62 -8.37 -3.70
C ARG A 26 6.03 -8.39 -5.18
N HIS A 27 6.32 -7.22 -5.74
CA HIS A 27 6.68 -7.05 -7.16
C HIS A 27 8.17 -6.75 -7.33
N ALA A 28 9.02 -7.14 -6.37
CA ALA A 28 10.44 -6.81 -6.38
C ALA A 28 11.18 -7.36 -7.62
N ALA A 29 10.70 -8.47 -8.20
CA ALA A 29 11.24 -9.04 -9.42
C ALA A 29 10.98 -8.19 -10.68
N ASP A 30 9.93 -7.37 -10.64
CA ASP A 30 9.49 -6.53 -11.77
C ASP A 30 9.96 -5.08 -11.63
N LEU A 31 10.82 -4.79 -10.65
CA LEU A 31 11.29 -3.45 -10.34
C LEU A 31 12.81 -3.35 -10.51
N PRO A 32 13.35 -2.14 -10.73
CA PRO A 32 14.79 -1.94 -10.82
C PRO A 32 15.47 -2.31 -9.49
N PRO A 33 16.78 -2.63 -9.53
CA PRO A 33 17.52 -2.92 -8.32
C PRO A 33 17.50 -1.73 -7.35
N THR A 34 17.48 -2.04 -6.05
CA THR A 34 17.53 -1.03 -4.99
C THR A 34 18.88 -1.05 -4.31
N HIS A 35 19.33 0.12 -3.86
CA HIS A 35 20.54 0.29 -3.07
C HIS A 35 20.23 0.85 -1.69
N ALA A 36 21.13 0.62 -0.74
CA ALA A 36 20.99 1.10 0.63
C ALA A 36 21.40 2.58 0.74
N VAL A 37 20.52 3.43 1.25
CA VAL A 37 20.78 4.84 1.51
C VAL A 37 20.85 5.09 3.02
N PRO A 38 21.94 5.70 3.53
CA PRO A 38 22.04 6.10 4.92
C PRO A 38 21.07 7.25 5.21
N THR A 39 20.18 7.08 6.19
CA THR A 39 19.19 8.11 6.56
C THR A 39 19.62 8.99 7.72
N GLY A 40 20.86 8.83 8.22
CA GLY A 40 21.37 9.54 9.41
C GLY A 40 20.72 9.11 10.74
N ALA A 41 19.65 8.33 10.71
CA ALA A 41 18.99 7.78 11.89
C ALA A 41 19.64 6.45 12.33
N ARG A 42 19.67 6.19 13.65
CA ARG A 42 20.01 4.86 14.17
C ARG A 42 18.96 3.85 13.69
N GLY A 43 19.37 2.89 12.86
CA GLY A 43 18.47 1.85 12.35
C GLY A 43 18.98 1.19 11.07
N ARG A 44 18.13 0.34 10.48
CA ARG A 44 18.41 -0.30 9.19
C ARG A 44 18.41 0.79 8.09
N PRO A 45 19.42 0.81 7.19
CA PRO A 45 19.42 1.74 6.06
C PRO A 45 18.17 1.53 5.19
N GLN A 46 17.65 2.63 4.63
CA GLN A 46 16.49 2.56 3.74
C GLN A 46 16.91 2.05 2.37
N LYS A 47 15.98 1.38 1.68
CA LYS A 47 16.15 1.02 0.28
C LYS A 47 15.70 2.20 -0.59
N ALA A 48 16.50 2.53 -1.59
CA ALA A 48 16.17 3.50 -2.61
C ALA A 48 16.37 2.94 -4.01
N PHE A 49 15.56 3.45 -4.93
CA PHE A 49 15.73 3.29 -6.36
C PHE A 49 16.60 4.41 -6.88
N ASP A 50 17.38 4.10 -7.89
CA ASP A 50 17.99 5.13 -8.73
C ASP A 50 16.90 5.80 -9.58
N ALA A 51 16.90 7.14 -9.64
CA ALA A 51 15.88 7.89 -10.37
C ALA A 51 15.93 7.63 -11.88
N ASP A 52 17.13 7.42 -12.44
CA ASP A 52 17.29 7.19 -13.88
C ASP A 52 16.78 5.79 -14.25
N ASP A 53 17.07 4.78 -13.42
CA ASP A 53 16.54 3.43 -13.62
C ASP A 53 15.00 3.39 -13.52
N LEU A 54 14.45 4.14 -12.57
CA LEU A 54 13.00 4.24 -12.41
C LEU A 54 12.35 4.96 -13.59
N ALA A 55 12.96 6.06 -14.06
CA ALA A 55 12.49 6.80 -15.23
C ALA A 55 12.56 5.92 -16.49
N ALA A 56 13.64 5.16 -16.68
CA ALA A 56 13.79 4.23 -17.78
C ALA A 56 12.68 3.16 -17.77
N LEU A 57 12.39 2.56 -16.60
CA LEU A 57 11.29 1.60 -16.47
C LEU A 57 9.93 2.21 -16.82
N ILE A 58 9.66 3.44 -16.34
CA ILE A 58 8.40 4.13 -16.65
C ILE A 58 8.28 4.34 -18.17
N VAL A 59 9.33 4.85 -18.81
CA VAL A 59 9.35 5.07 -20.26
C VAL A 59 9.21 3.74 -21.02
N GLU A 60 9.86 2.67 -20.59
CA GLU A 60 9.70 1.35 -21.19
C GLU A 60 8.24 0.88 -21.15
N ARG A 61 7.59 1.03 -19.99
CA ARG A 61 6.21 0.54 -19.77
C ARG A 61 5.13 1.44 -20.34
N THR A 62 5.36 2.74 -20.44
CA THR A 62 4.32 3.70 -20.81
C THR A 62 4.68 4.61 -21.98
N GLY A 63 5.92 4.60 -22.46
CA GLY A 63 6.38 5.51 -23.51
C GLY A 63 5.70 5.30 -24.87
N HIS A 64 5.13 4.11 -25.09
CA HIS A 64 4.31 3.80 -26.26
C HIS A 64 2.83 4.21 -26.11
N LEU A 65 2.41 4.67 -24.94
CA LEU A 65 1.03 5.04 -24.65
C LEU A 65 0.80 6.52 -24.91
N SER A 66 -0.30 6.84 -25.60
CA SER A 66 -0.77 8.22 -25.68
C SER A 66 -1.33 8.68 -24.35
N GLU A 67 -1.37 10.00 -24.14
CA GLU A 67 -1.92 10.59 -22.91
C GLU A 67 -3.37 10.15 -22.64
N ALA A 68 -4.19 10.03 -23.68
CA ALA A 68 -5.56 9.55 -23.55
C ALA A 68 -5.63 8.11 -23.01
N ILE A 69 -4.72 7.22 -23.45
CA ILE A 69 -4.66 5.84 -22.96
C ILE A 69 -4.21 5.81 -21.50
N VAL A 70 -3.23 6.63 -21.12
CA VAL A 70 -2.77 6.74 -19.72
C VAL A 70 -3.91 7.22 -18.82
N ARG A 71 -4.64 8.28 -19.21
CA ARG A 71 -5.78 8.80 -18.45
C ARG A 71 -6.91 7.77 -18.33
N LEU A 72 -7.23 7.05 -19.40
CA LEU A 72 -8.24 5.98 -19.37
C LEU A 72 -7.83 4.88 -18.40
N ARG A 73 -6.59 4.39 -18.48
CA ARG A 73 -6.08 3.35 -17.57
C ARG A 73 -6.08 3.83 -16.12
N LEU A 74 -5.68 5.09 -15.87
CA LEU A 74 -5.72 5.67 -14.54
C LEU A 74 -7.15 5.74 -14.01
N ALA A 75 -8.11 6.21 -14.80
CA ALA A 75 -9.52 6.27 -14.41
C ALA A 75 -10.09 4.87 -14.08
N LEU A 76 -9.73 3.85 -14.85
CA LEU A 76 -10.12 2.47 -14.59
C LEU A 76 -9.43 1.88 -13.36
N ALA A 77 -8.14 2.17 -13.15
CA ALA A 77 -7.38 1.70 -12.00
C ALA A 77 -7.89 2.35 -10.69
N MET A 78 -8.21 3.64 -10.71
CA MET A 78 -8.84 4.33 -9.57
C MET A 78 -10.26 3.83 -9.28
N SER A 79 -10.93 3.24 -10.27
CA SER A 79 -12.25 2.63 -10.10
C SER A 79 -12.19 1.22 -9.48
N SER A 80 -10.99 0.63 -9.34
CA SER A 80 -10.77 -0.57 -8.53
C SER A 80 -10.80 -0.20 -7.05
N ALA A 81 -11.98 0.15 -6.54
CA ALA A 81 -12.18 0.33 -5.11
C ALA A 81 -11.76 -0.96 -4.37
N PRO A 82 -11.16 -0.84 -3.17
CA PRO A 82 -10.95 -2.00 -2.33
C PRO A 82 -12.28 -2.73 -2.15
N HIS A 83 -12.23 -4.06 -2.21
CA HIS A 83 -13.37 -4.91 -1.92
C HIS A 83 -13.06 -5.70 -0.66
N ARG A 84 -14.08 -5.88 0.16
CA ARG A 84 -14.05 -6.70 1.35
C ARG A 84 -14.87 -7.95 1.10
N ILE A 85 -14.35 -9.08 1.52
CA ILE A 85 -15.13 -10.31 1.57
C ILE A 85 -15.71 -10.40 2.98
N VAL A 86 -17.03 -10.39 3.06
CA VAL A 86 -17.81 -10.48 4.29
C VAL A 86 -18.45 -11.85 4.34
N THR A 87 -18.40 -12.50 5.50
CA THR A 87 -19.09 -13.78 5.71
C THR A 87 -20.37 -13.52 6.49
N THR A 88 -21.52 -13.85 5.90
CA THR A 88 -22.82 -13.68 6.56
C THR A 88 -23.08 -14.80 7.58
N PRO A 89 -24.04 -14.63 8.51
CA PRO A 89 -24.38 -15.66 9.49
C PRO A 89 -24.76 -17.02 8.88
N ASP A 90 -25.35 -16.99 7.67
CA ASP A 90 -25.71 -18.17 6.89
C ASP A 90 -24.52 -18.80 6.14
N ASN A 91 -23.30 -18.40 6.48
CA ASN A 91 -22.05 -18.86 5.87
C ASN A 91 -21.94 -18.56 4.36
N ARG A 92 -22.56 -17.46 3.90
CA ARG A 92 -22.37 -16.96 2.53
C ARG A 92 -21.22 -15.97 2.51
N HIS A 93 -20.37 -16.05 1.49
CA HIS A 93 -19.30 -15.08 1.26
C HIS A 93 -19.77 -14.04 0.24
N VAL A 94 -19.84 -12.79 0.66
CA VAL A 94 -20.29 -11.67 -0.17
C VAL A 94 -19.15 -10.69 -0.36
N MET A 95 -18.89 -10.32 -1.61
CA MET A 95 -17.92 -9.28 -1.94
C MET A 95 -18.63 -7.92 -1.87
N VAL A 96 -18.24 -7.08 -0.92
CA VAL A 96 -18.73 -5.71 -0.78
C VAL A 96 -17.65 -4.76 -1.27
N ARG A 97 -18.01 -3.84 -2.16
CA ARG A 97 -17.10 -2.81 -2.66
C ARG A 97 -17.15 -1.59 -1.75
N ASP A 98 -16.02 -0.93 -1.51
CA ASP A 98 -15.96 0.23 -0.60
C ASP A 98 -16.82 1.44 -1.07
N HIS A 99 -17.26 1.49 -2.33
CA HIS A 99 -18.14 2.54 -2.84
C HIS A 99 -19.64 2.20 -2.77
N GLU A 100 -20.00 0.98 -2.37
CA GLU A 100 -21.40 0.64 -2.16
C GLU A 100 -21.90 1.35 -0.90
N GLU A 101 -23.05 2.03 -0.99
CA GLU A 101 -23.63 2.69 0.16
C GLU A 101 -24.13 1.64 1.16
N LEU A 102 -23.82 1.86 2.45
CA LEU A 102 -24.20 0.93 3.51
C LEU A 102 -25.74 0.73 3.59
N ALA A 103 -26.51 1.73 3.17
CA ALA A 103 -27.97 1.69 3.13
C ALA A 103 -28.51 0.71 2.07
N ASP A 104 -27.76 0.49 0.99
CA ASP A 104 -28.16 -0.37 -0.13
C ASP A 104 -27.82 -1.86 0.12
N LEU A 105 -27.02 -2.14 1.15
CA LEU A 105 -26.65 -3.50 1.51
C LEU A 105 -27.79 -4.24 2.22
N PRO A 106 -27.96 -5.55 1.96
CA PRO A 106 -28.81 -6.42 2.77
C PRO A 106 -28.46 -6.35 4.25
N ASP A 107 -29.47 -6.40 5.12
CA ASP A 107 -29.31 -6.22 6.57
C ASP A 107 -28.28 -7.18 7.20
N ASP A 108 -28.25 -8.43 6.73
CA ASP A 108 -27.31 -9.45 7.18
C ASP A 108 -25.86 -9.14 6.76
N VAL A 109 -25.67 -8.72 5.50
CA VAL A 109 -24.36 -8.31 4.96
C VAL A 109 -23.87 -7.04 5.65
N ARG A 110 -24.73 -6.03 5.84
CA ARG A 110 -24.40 -4.79 6.55
C ARG A 110 -23.95 -5.05 7.97
N SER A 111 -24.68 -5.89 8.70
CA SER A 111 -24.36 -6.21 10.09
C SER A 111 -23.01 -6.93 10.19
N ALA A 112 -22.78 -7.94 9.35
CA ALA A 112 -21.52 -8.68 9.31
C ALA A 112 -20.34 -7.78 8.90
N LEU A 113 -20.54 -6.87 7.95
CA LEU A 113 -19.51 -5.91 7.52
C LEU A 113 -19.11 -4.97 8.66
N LEU A 114 -20.09 -4.43 9.39
CA LEU A 114 -19.83 -3.53 10.52
C LEU A 114 -19.11 -4.25 11.66
N GLU A 115 -19.49 -5.49 11.97
CA GLU A 115 -18.84 -6.32 12.97
C GLU A 115 -17.37 -6.59 12.59
N GLN A 116 -17.10 -6.94 11.34
CA GLN A 116 -15.76 -7.14 10.82
C GLN A 116 -14.92 -5.85 10.88
N ILE A 117 -15.49 -4.69 10.52
CA ILE A 117 -14.81 -3.38 10.62
C ILE A 117 -14.42 -3.07 12.07
N HIS A 118 -15.28 -3.35 13.04
CA HIS A 118 -14.99 -3.13 14.45
C HIS A 118 -13.87 -4.06 14.94
N ALA A 119 -13.93 -5.35 14.61
CA ALA A 119 -12.88 -6.32 14.95
C ALA A 119 -11.51 -5.93 14.37
N ASP A 120 -11.48 -5.46 13.12
CA ASP A 120 -10.27 -4.96 12.45
C ASP A 120 -9.69 -3.73 13.17
N ARG A 121 -10.55 -2.77 13.55
CA ARG A 121 -10.13 -1.57 14.29
C ARG A 121 -9.56 -1.91 15.66
N ASP A 122 -10.20 -2.83 16.38
CA ASP A 122 -9.73 -3.28 17.70
C ASP A 122 -8.37 -3.97 17.58
N THR A 123 -8.22 -4.85 16.60
CA THR A 123 -6.95 -5.53 16.31
C THR A 123 -5.85 -4.53 15.95
N ALA A 124 -6.15 -3.54 15.11
CA ALA A 124 -5.21 -2.49 14.74
C ALA A 124 -4.83 -1.60 15.94
N SER A 125 -5.80 -1.26 16.79
CA SER A 125 -5.60 -0.48 18.02
C SER A 125 -4.68 -1.23 19.00
N GLN A 126 -4.94 -2.51 19.25
CA GLN A 126 -4.10 -3.35 20.11
C GLN A 126 -2.66 -3.46 19.59
N ARG A 127 -2.47 -3.60 18.27
CA ARG A 127 -1.14 -3.61 17.65
C ARG A 127 -0.38 -2.30 17.84
N ARG A 128 -1.08 -1.16 17.75
CA ARG A 128 -0.48 0.17 17.99
C ARG A 128 -0.07 0.33 19.46
N ALA A 129 -0.95 -0.04 20.40
CA ALA A 129 -0.67 0.02 21.83
C ALA A 129 0.57 -0.80 22.22
N ARG A 130 0.71 -2.01 21.65
CA ARG A 130 1.91 -2.85 21.85
C ARG A 130 3.20 -2.21 21.32
N ARG A 131 3.14 -1.44 20.23
CA ARG A 131 4.32 -0.73 19.68
C ARG A 131 4.74 0.47 20.50
N THR A 132 3.81 1.14 21.18
CA THR A 132 4.07 2.37 21.94
C THR A 132 4.36 2.13 23.42
N THR A 133 4.34 0.88 23.89
CA THR A 133 4.74 0.58 25.27
C THR A 133 6.27 0.64 25.34
N PRO A 134 6.87 1.63 26.05
CA PRO A 134 8.31 1.65 26.25
C PRO A 134 8.68 0.44 27.10
N ALA A 135 9.72 -0.29 26.71
CA ALA A 135 10.34 -1.30 27.56
C ALA A 135 10.78 -0.61 28.86
N GLN A 136 10.04 -0.81 29.95
CA GLN A 136 10.51 -0.37 31.26
C GLN A 136 11.77 -1.14 31.60
N GLU A 137 12.83 -0.36 31.75
CA GLU A 137 14.11 -0.62 32.41
C GLU A 137 14.06 -1.80 33.39
N GLN A 138 14.62 -2.93 32.96
CA GLN A 138 15.27 -3.85 33.88
C GLN A 138 16.76 -3.69 33.67
N GLN A 139 17.38 -2.86 34.50
CA GLN A 139 18.82 -2.84 34.69
C GLN A 139 19.08 -3.19 36.17
N PRO A 140 20.00 -4.14 36.44
CA PRO A 140 20.22 -4.71 37.78
C PRO A 140 20.80 -3.73 38.80
#